data_AF-A0A9Q3H302-F1
#
_entry.id   AF-A0A9Q3H302-F1
#
_cell.length_a   1.000
_cell.length_b   1.000
_cell.length_c   1.000
_cell.angle_alpha   90.00
_cell.angle_beta   90.00
_cell.angle_gamma   90.00
#
_symmetry.space_group_name_H-M   'P 1'
#
loop_
_entity.id
_entity.type
_entity.pdbx_description
1 polymer ?
#
loop_
_entity_poly.entity_id
_entity_poly.type
_entity_poly.pdbx_seq_one_letter_code
_entity_poly.pdbx_strand_id
1 'polypeptide(L)'
;MDWVTALPPGGDRSFNACLLLVDKYSKPPMVLPCHKDYTAMDTAIMIWNRVIGHTGPFQNIISDTNTKFTSALWINLHNLFGTKLSFSTAYHPHTDGLA
;
A
#
# COMPACT_ATOMS: atom_id res chain seq x y z
N MET A 1 0.07 -0.48 -5.43
CA MET A 1 0.36 -0.85 -4.04
C MET A 1 0.00 -2.30 -3.90
N ASP A 2 0.91 -3.09 -3.36
CA ASP A 2 0.77 -4.55 -3.32
C ASP A 2 1.27 -5.11 -1.99
N TRP A 3 0.64 -6.17 -1.48
CA TRP A 3 0.97 -6.82 -0.23
C TRP A 3 1.63 -8.19 -0.46
N VAL A 4 2.81 -8.37 0.11
CA VAL A 4 3.45 -9.69 0.20
C VAL A 4 3.26 -10.21 1.62
N THR A 5 2.44 -11.25 1.82
CA THR A 5 1.97 -11.68 3.15
C THR A 5 2.48 -13.05 3.62
N ALA A 6 3.25 -13.76 2.79
CA ALA A 6 3.74 -15.11 3.06
C ALA A 6 5.25 -15.14 3.36
N LEU A 7 5.77 -14.11 4.05
CA LEU A 7 7.18 -14.04 4.40
C LEU A 7 7.45 -14.75 5.73
N PRO A 8 8.58 -15.45 5.88
CA PRO A 8 9.00 -15.94 7.19
C PRO A 8 9.20 -14.75 8.14
N PRO A 9 8.81 -14.87 9.44
CA PRO A 9 9.05 -13.82 10.42
C PRO A 9 10.53 -13.44 10.47
N GLY A 10 10.82 -12.15 10.31
CA GLY A 10 12.19 -11.64 10.21
C GLY A 10 12.47 -10.39 11.05
N GLY A 11 13.72 -10.27 11.50
CA GLY A 11 14.23 -9.16 12.30
C GLY A 11 13.69 -9.13 13.74
N ASP A 12 14.11 -8.13 14.52
CA ASP A 12 13.77 -8.01 15.95
C ASP A 12 12.27 -7.87 16.21
N ARG A 13 11.51 -7.39 15.21
CA ARG A 13 10.06 -7.19 15.29
C ARG A 13 9.26 -8.34 14.68
N SER A 14 9.91 -9.38 14.14
CA SER A 14 9.25 -10.56 13.57
C SER A 14 8.20 -10.22 12.50
N PHE A 15 8.51 -9.25 11.62
CA PHE A 15 7.65 -8.89 10.51
C PHE A 15 7.47 -10.08 9.56
N ASN A 16 6.24 -10.33 9.13
CA ASN A 16 5.87 -11.48 8.30
C ASN A 16 5.17 -11.07 6.99
N ALA A 17 5.11 -9.76 6.72
CA ALA A 17 4.57 -9.21 5.50
C ALA A 17 5.34 -7.93 5.10
N CYS A 18 5.20 -7.52 3.85
CA CYS A 18 5.59 -6.18 3.44
C CYS A 18 4.56 -5.56 2.49
N LEU A 19 4.43 -4.25 2.59
CA LEU A 19 3.67 -3.42 1.65
C LEU A 19 4.65 -2.80 0.65
N LEU A 20 4.43 -3.08 -0.63
CA LEU A 20 5.18 -2.51 -1.73
C LEU A 20 4.44 -1.28 -2.28
N LEU A 21 5.17 -0.16 -2.31
CA LEU A 21 4.74 1.10 -2.89
C LEU A 21 5.65 1.41 -4.08
N VAL A 22 5.10 1.34 -5.29
CA VAL A 22 5.84 1.69 -6.50
C VAL A 22 5.27 2.97 -7.08
N ASP A 23 6.13 3.94 -7.31
CA ASP A 23 5.79 5.15 -8.04
C ASP A 23 5.93 4.89 -9.54
N LYS A 24 4.94 5.29 -10.32
CA LYS A 24 4.92 5.02 -11.77
C LYS A 24 5.97 5.83 -12.54
N TYR A 25 6.41 6.97 -12.02
CA TYR A 25 7.15 7.93 -12.83
C TYR A 25 8.64 7.91 -12.59
N SER A 26 9.12 7.90 -11.34
CA SER A 26 10.55 8.18 -11.13
C SER A 26 11.14 7.75 -9.79
N LYS A 27 10.34 7.28 -8.82
CA LYS A 27 10.88 6.94 -7.49
C LYS A 27 11.18 5.45 -7.37
N PRO A 28 12.28 5.09 -6.67
CA PRO A 28 12.54 3.68 -6.36
C PRO A 28 11.38 3.09 -5.56
N PRO A 29 11.08 1.80 -5.75
CA PRO A 29 10.04 1.13 -4.99
C PRO A 29 10.37 1.19 -3.49
N MET A 30 9.38 1.55 -2.69
CA MET A 30 9.47 1.55 -1.24
C MET A 30 8.85 0.29 -0.69
N VAL A 31 9.61 -0.44 0.12
CA VAL A 31 9.16 -1.65 0.82
C VAL A 31 8.97 -1.31 2.29
N LEU A 32 7.74 -1.46 2.77
CA LEU A 32 7.41 -1.22 4.18
C LEU A 32 7.18 -2.57 4.87
N PRO A 33 8.08 -3.00 5.78
CA PRO A 33 7.87 -4.21 6.55
C PRO A 33 6.74 -4.00 7.57
N CYS A 34 5.87 -5.00 7.66
CA CYS A 34 4.63 -4.97 8.45
C CYS A 34 4.21 -6.40 8.84
N HIS A 35 3.04 -6.52 9.46
CA HIS A 35 2.45 -7.81 9.74
C HIS A 35 1.20 -8.05 8.89
N LYS A 36 0.98 -9.31 8.50
CA LYS A 36 -0.13 -9.73 7.64
C LYS A 36 -1.51 -9.41 8.23
N ASP A 37 -1.61 -9.34 9.56
CA ASP A 37 -2.80 -9.08 10.35
C ASP A 37 -3.08 -7.58 10.59
N TYR A 38 -2.23 -6.68 10.07
CA TYR A 38 -2.49 -5.24 10.13
C TYR A 38 -3.85 -4.89 9.54
N THR A 39 -4.62 -4.12 10.30
CA THR A 39 -5.91 -3.61 9.85
C THR A 39 -5.73 -2.51 8.80
N ALA A 40 -6.82 -2.07 8.18
CA ALA A 40 -6.79 -0.90 7.30
C ALA A 40 -6.30 0.35 8.04
N MET A 41 -6.64 0.50 9.33
CA MET A 41 -6.21 1.63 10.15
C MET A 41 -4.70 1.59 10.43
N ASP A 42 -4.17 0.42 10.80
CA ASP A 42 -2.73 0.25 11.02
C ASP A 42 -1.93 0.54 9.75
N THR A 43 -2.47 0.10 8.61
CA THR A 43 -1.88 0.34 7.29
C THR A 43 -1.87 1.84 6.94
N ALA A 44 -2.98 2.54 7.19
CA ALA A 44 -3.09 3.98 7.02
C ALA A 44 -2.09 4.75 7.89
N ILE A 45 -2.01 4.42 9.18
CA ILE A 45 -1.06 5.05 10.11
C ILE A 45 0.38 4.79 9.68
N MET A 46 0.69 3.56 9.25
CA MET A 46 2.01 3.21 8.76
C MET A 46 2.40 4.03 7.53
N ILE A 47 1.51 4.18 6.55
CA ILE A 47 1.76 4.97 5.34
C ILE A 47 1.90 6.46 5.67
N TRP A 48 1.07 6.98 6.57
CA TRP A 48 1.16 8.35 7.05
C TRP A 48 2.53 8.65 7.65
N ASN A 49 2.96 7.81 8.61
CA ASN A 49 4.20 8.03 9.34
C ASN A 49 5.45 7.78 8.49
N ARG A 50 5.43 6.79 7.58
CA ARG A 50 6.62 6.34 6.86
C ARG A 50 6.75 6.87 5.45
N VAL A 51 5.68 7.41 4.86
CA VAL A 51 5.68 7.75 3.44
C VAL A 51 5.33 9.20 3.20
N ILE A 52 4.19 9.67 3.73
CA ILE A 52 3.68 11.01 3.45
C ILE A 52 4.69 12.10 3.88
N GLY A 53 5.37 11.93 5.01
CA GLY A 53 6.43 12.85 5.45
C GLY A 53 7.66 12.90 4.53
N HIS A 54 7.96 11.82 3.81
CA HIS A 54 9.13 11.72 2.93
C HIS A 54 8.82 12.06 1.47
N THR A 55 7.64 11.69 0.97
CA THR A 55 7.30 11.83 -0.45
C THR A 55 6.28 12.93 -0.75
N GLY A 56 5.61 13.45 0.28
CA GLY A 56 4.39 14.22 0.13
C GLY A 56 3.17 13.34 -0.15
N PRO A 57 1.97 13.93 -0.28
CA PRO A 57 0.74 13.20 -0.56
C PRO A 57 0.78 12.57 -1.96
N PHE A 58 0.22 11.36 -2.07
CA PHE A 58 0.05 10.71 -3.36
C PHE A 58 -1.05 11.41 -4.17
N GLN A 59 -0.83 11.58 -5.48
CA GLN A 59 -1.85 12.15 -6.37
C GLN A 59 -2.82 11.08 -6.86
N ASN A 60 -2.29 9.93 -7.28
CA ASN A 60 -3.04 8.78 -7.75
C ASN A 60 -2.47 7.51 -7.12
N ILE A 61 -3.34 6.59 -6.73
CA ILE A 61 -2.96 5.29 -6.19
C ILE A 61 -3.70 4.21 -6.95
N ILE A 62 -2.94 3.24 -7.43
CA ILE A 62 -3.46 1.98 -7.95
C ILE A 62 -3.21 0.93 -6.88
N SER A 63 -4.27 0.27 -6.40
CA SER A 63 -4.18 -0.86 -5.47
C SER A 63 -4.97 -2.05 -5.97
N ASP A 64 -4.60 -3.25 -5.56
CA ASP A 64 -5.42 -4.43 -5.74
C ASP A 64 -6.76 -4.32 -4.98
N THR A 65 -7.75 -5.14 -5.35
CA THR A 65 -9.07 -5.16 -4.67
C THR A 65 -9.03 -5.85 -3.30
N ASN A 66 -7.89 -5.86 -2.62
CA ASN A 66 -7.80 -6.42 -1.29
C ASN A 66 -8.72 -5.64 -0.34
N THR A 67 -9.42 -6.35 0.55
CA THR A 67 -10.45 -5.77 1.44
C THR A 67 -9.91 -4.66 2.32
N LYS A 68 -8.60 -4.63 2.58
CA LYS A 68 -7.93 -3.54 3.29
C LYS A 68 -7.99 -2.22 2.52
N PHE A 69 -7.79 -2.25 1.20
CA PHE A 69 -7.80 -1.07 0.33
C PHE A 69 -9.21 -0.67 -0.12
N THR A 70 -10.19 -1.57 -0.07
CA THR A 70 -11.60 -1.22 -0.33
C THR A 70 -12.35 -0.77 0.92
N SER A 71 -11.69 -0.71 2.08
CA SER A 71 -12.32 -0.31 3.34
C SER A 71 -12.76 1.16 3.32
N ALA A 72 -13.87 1.46 4.01
CA ALA A 72 -14.38 2.83 4.12
C ALA A 72 -13.36 3.81 4.73
N LEU A 73 -12.52 3.31 5.66
CA LEU A 73 -11.43 4.09 6.23
C LEU A 73 -10.41 4.49 5.16
N TRP A 74 -10.02 3.55 4.30
CA TRP A 74 -9.06 3.80 3.22
C TRP A 74 -9.60 4.82 2.21
N ILE A 75 -10.86 4.64 1.80
CA ILE A 75 -11.53 5.57 0.88
C ILE A 75 -11.62 6.98 1.48
N ASN A 76 -12.07 7.09 2.72
CA ASN A 76 -12.21 8.39 3.40
C ASN A 76 -10.87 9.09 3.61
N LEU A 77 -9.82 8.33 3.94
CA LEU A 77 -8.47 8.85 4.10
C LEU A 77 -7.93 9.45 2.80
N HIS A 78 -8.14 8.78 1.67
CA HIS A 78 -7.73 9.33 0.38
C HIS A 78 -8.58 10.50 -0.10
N ASN A 79 -9.87 10.50 0.21
CA ASN A 79 -10.73 11.67 -0.04
C ASN A 79 -10.22 12.91 0.72
N LEU A 80 -9.78 12.74 1.97
CA LEU A 80 -9.18 13.84 2.75
C LEU A 80 -7.86 14.35 2.14
N PHE A 81 -7.08 13.48 1.49
CA PHE A 81 -5.85 13.87 0.82
C PHE A 81 -6.03 14.41 -0.60
N GLY A 82 -7.25 14.38 -1.14
CA GLY A 82 -7.48 14.69 -2.56
C GLY A 82 -6.82 13.70 -3.52
N THR A 83 -6.46 12.51 -3.03
CA THR A 83 -5.85 11.44 -3.84
C THR A 83 -6.94 10.67 -4.58
N LYS A 84 -6.75 10.42 -5.88
CA LYS A 84 -7.65 9.53 -6.62
C LYS A 84 -7.23 8.08 -6.39
N LEU A 85 -8.15 7.29 -5.85
CA LEU A 85 -8.03 5.83 -5.75
C LEU A 85 -8.52 5.18 -7.03
N SER A 86 -7.72 4.25 -7.56
CA SER A 86 -8.10 3.34 -8.64
C SER A 86 -7.81 1.92 -8.18
N PHE A 87 -8.80 1.04 -8.28
CA PHE A 87 -8.65 -0.37 -7.93
C PHE A 87 -8.37 -1.17 -9.20
N SER A 88 -7.29 -1.95 -9.24
CA SER A 88 -7.09 -2.92 -10.31
C SER A 88 -8.09 -4.06 -10.14
N THR A 89 -8.65 -4.58 -11.22
CA THR A 89 -9.60 -5.70 -11.15
C THR A 89 -8.87 -6.98 -10.75
N ALA A 90 -9.48 -7.78 -9.87
CA ALA A 90 -8.92 -8.98 -9.23
C ALA A 90 -8.49 -10.12 -10.19
N TYR A 91 -8.49 -9.90 -11.50
CA TYR A 91 -8.40 -10.95 -12.50
C TYR A 91 -7.59 -10.58 -13.74
N HIS A 92 -6.50 -9.81 -13.57
CA HIS A 92 -5.44 -9.72 -14.57
C HIS A 92 -4.07 -9.50 -13.89
N PRO A 93 -3.27 -10.57 -13.66
CA PRO A 93 -1.87 -10.45 -13.24
C PRO A 93 -0.98 -9.69 -14.26
N HIS A 94 -1.54 -9.26 -15.39
CA HIS A 94 -0.86 -8.56 -16.46
C HIS A 94 -0.93 -7.02 -16.33
N THR A 95 -1.73 -6.47 -15.41
CA THR A 95 -1.93 -5.00 -15.33
C THR A 95 -0.98 -4.29 -14.36
N ASP A 96 -0.27 -5.04 -13.51
CA ASP A 96 0.83 -4.53 -12.65
C ASP A 96 2.21 -4.68 -13.31
N GLY A 97 2.25 -5.01 -14.60
CA GLY A 97 3.45 -4.89 -15.41
C GLY A 97 3.81 -3.43 -15.61
N LEU A 98 4.73 -2.91 -14.79
CA LEU A 98 5.50 -1.73 -15.12
C LEU A 98 6.30 -2.03 -16.40
N ALA A 99 5.74 -1.66 -17.54
CA ALA A 99 6.49 -1.33 -18.74
C ALA A 99 6.78 0.17 -18.75
#